data_AF-A0A933EM95-F1
#
_entry.id   AF-A0A933EM95-F1
#
_cell.length_a   1.000
_cell.length_b   1.000
_cell.length_c   1.000
_cell.angle_alpha   90.00
_cell.angle_beta   90.00
_cell.angle_gamma   90.00
#
_symmetry.space_group_name_H-M   'P 1'
#
loop_
_entity.id
_entity.type
_entity.pdbx_description
1 polymer ?
#
loop_
_entity_poly.entity_id
_entity_poly.type
_entity_poly.pdbx_seq_one_letter_code
_entity_poly.pdbx_strand_id
1 'polypeptide(L)'
;YKLVQEDAIYDPDIYGGQRTATVSALIVALGAQVRDYSTWFDCCGFGFRHILVQRDFTRSFATRRKIQVMKQEANPDVVITHDTGCVTTLDKSQFVGAAHGLDVGVPVMSDAQFAALAMGAHPYRVCQLHWHSTEYRPLLEKMGIDHEKAWAEFQEDLKDLKSGKKEYLTWEDVDA
;
A
#
# COMPACT_ATOMS: atom_id res chain seq x y z
N TYR A 1 16.92 16.97 -3.51
CA TYR A 1 15.63 17.69 -3.62
C TYR A 1 14.54 16.65 -3.43
N LYS A 2 13.82 16.67 -2.30
CA LYS A 2 12.55 15.91 -2.19
C LYS A 2 11.50 16.73 -2.95
N LEU A 3 10.54 16.06 -3.59
CA LEU A 3 9.40 16.72 -4.25
C LEU A 3 8.85 17.82 -3.34
N VAL A 4 9.03 19.08 -3.73
CA VAL A 4 8.41 20.22 -3.05
C VAL A 4 7.05 20.43 -3.69
N GLN A 5 6.07 20.89 -2.92
CA GLN A 5 4.69 21.03 -3.36
C GLN A 5 4.62 21.83 -4.68
N GLU A 6 5.45 22.85 -4.81
CA GLU A 6 5.52 23.78 -5.92
C GLU A 6 6.02 23.16 -7.24
N ASP A 7 6.72 22.02 -7.18
CA ASP A 7 7.24 21.32 -8.37
C ASP A 7 6.27 20.24 -8.90
N ALA A 8 5.15 20.01 -8.20
CA ALA A 8 4.19 18.98 -8.57
C ALA A 8 3.12 19.50 -9.55
N ILE A 9 2.63 18.62 -10.42
CA ILE A 9 1.45 18.89 -11.24
C ILE A 9 0.22 18.70 -10.36
N TYR A 10 -0.73 19.62 -10.47
CA TYR A 10 -2.02 19.59 -9.78
C TYR A 10 -3.15 19.49 -10.80
N ASP A 11 -4.21 18.78 -10.42
CA ASP A 11 -5.43 18.66 -11.23
C ASP A 11 -6.55 19.48 -10.57
N PRO A 12 -7.04 20.56 -11.19
CA PRO A 12 -8.13 21.38 -10.66
C PRO A 12 -9.41 20.57 -10.36
N ASP A 13 -9.65 19.50 -11.11
CA ASP A 13 -10.85 18.67 -10.96
C ASP A 13 -10.73 17.73 -9.73
N ILE A 14 -9.51 17.52 -9.23
CA ILE A 14 -9.22 16.73 -8.02
C ILE A 14 -8.96 17.67 -6.85
N TYR A 15 -9.97 17.85 -5.99
CA TYR A 15 -9.90 18.71 -4.80
C TYR A 15 -9.44 20.15 -5.10
N GLY A 16 -9.84 20.72 -6.24
CA GLY A 16 -9.53 22.10 -6.59
C GLY A 16 -8.04 22.36 -6.83
N GLY A 17 -7.28 21.34 -7.25
CA GLY A 17 -5.83 21.46 -7.45
C GLY A 17 -5.04 21.60 -6.16
N GLN A 18 -5.58 21.14 -5.03
CA GLN A 18 -4.87 21.18 -3.75
C GLN A 18 -4.07 19.90 -3.47
N ARG A 19 -4.14 18.88 -4.33
CA ARG A 19 -3.47 17.58 -4.15
C ARG A 19 -2.68 17.20 -5.41
N THR A 20 -1.54 16.55 -5.23
CA THR A 20 -0.65 16.22 -6.37
C THR A 20 -1.33 15.24 -7.33
N ALA A 21 -1.31 15.56 -8.62
CA ALA A 21 -1.97 14.80 -9.68
C ALA A 21 -1.28 13.45 -9.94
N THR A 22 0.03 13.33 -9.70
CA THR A 22 0.82 12.14 -10.08
C THR A 22 0.21 10.83 -9.57
N VAL A 23 -0.17 10.77 -8.28
CA VAL A 23 -0.80 9.58 -7.70
C VAL A 23 -2.32 9.68 -7.80
N SER A 24 -2.91 10.85 -7.53
CA SER A 24 -4.36 10.98 -7.47
C SER A 24 -5.05 10.76 -8.81
N ALA A 25 -4.48 11.26 -9.92
CA ALA A 25 -5.04 11.06 -11.26
C ALA A 25 -4.99 9.59 -11.68
N LEU A 26 -3.92 8.86 -11.34
CA LEU A 26 -3.83 7.41 -11.58
C LEU A 26 -4.96 6.68 -10.85
N ILE A 27 -5.16 6.98 -9.56
CA ILE A 27 -6.18 6.32 -8.74
C ILE A 27 -7.60 6.61 -9.26
N VAL A 28 -7.87 7.86 -9.67
CA VAL A 28 -9.16 8.22 -10.31
C VAL A 28 -9.34 7.50 -11.64
N ALA A 29 -8.29 7.44 -12.49
CA ALA A 29 -8.34 6.77 -13.79
C ALA A 29 -8.59 5.25 -13.66
N LEU A 30 -8.13 4.63 -12.57
CA LEU A 30 -8.39 3.22 -12.24
C LEU A 30 -9.76 3.00 -11.59
N GLY A 31 -10.60 4.04 -11.50
CA GLY A 31 -11.99 3.93 -11.02
C GLY A 31 -12.15 4.00 -9.50
N ALA A 32 -11.10 4.34 -8.76
CA ALA A 32 -11.15 4.50 -7.31
C ALA A 32 -11.43 5.95 -6.90
N GLN A 33 -12.00 6.12 -5.70
CA GLN A 33 -12.29 7.43 -5.13
C GLN A 33 -11.16 7.87 -4.21
N VAL A 34 -10.54 9.03 -4.50
CA VAL A 34 -9.57 9.65 -3.60
C VAL A 34 -10.30 10.37 -2.47
N ARG A 35 -9.92 10.13 -1.21
CA ARG A 35 -10.50 10.74 0.00
C ARG A 35 -9.50 11.68 0.66
N ASP A 36 -9.95 12.86 1.07
CA ASP A 36 -9.10 13.84 1.75
C ASP A 36 -8.98 13.60 3.26
N TYR A 37 -7.89 14.08 3.86
CA TYR A 37 -7.63 14.03 5.30
C TYR A 37 -6.65 15.14 5.71
N SER A 38 -6.75 15.59 6.96
CA SER A 38 -6.11 16.80 7.51
C SER A 38 -4.58 16.73 7.55
N THR A 39 -3.99 15.53 7.52
CA THR A 39 -2.54 15.30 7.60
C THR A 39 -1.94 14.82 6.28
N TRP A 40 -2.56 15.19 5.15
CA TRP A 40 -2.14 14.75 3.81
C TRP A 40 -0.64 14.92 3.55
N PHE A 41 -0.14 16.14 3.77
CA PHE A 41 1.24 16.51 3.48
C PHE A 41 2.25 16.12 4.56
N ASP A 42 1.78 15.60 5.70
CA ASP A 42 2.68 15.14 6.74
C ASP A 42 3.47 13.92 6.23
N CYS A 43 4.77 13.92 6.56
CA CYS A 43 5.67 12.81 6.27
C CYS A 43 5.12 11.48 6.85
N CYS A 44 5.38 10.36 6.19
CA CYS A 44 5.00 9.04 6.73
C CYS A 44 5.80 8.62 7.99
N GLY A 45 6.86 9.37 8.33
CA GLY A 45 7.83 9.02 9.38
C GLY A 45 9.10 8.34 8.83
N PHE A 46 9.14 7.98 7.55
CA PHE A 46 10.33 7.40 6.90
C PHE A 46 11.40 8.46 6.62
N GLY A 47 12.15 8.83 7.66
CA GLY A 47 13.44 9.49 7.50
C GLY A 47 14.54 8.46 7.59
N PHE A 48 15.44 8.39 6.60
CA PHE A 48 16.56 7.42 6.57
C PHE A 48 17.32 7.32 7.89
N ARG A 49 17.58 8.45 8.55
CA ARG A 49 18.18 8.47 9.89
C ARG A 49 17.19 8.02 10.98
N HIS A 50 15.96 8.54 10.95
CA HIS A 50 14.95 8.26 11.98
C HIS A 50 14.56 6.77 12.05
N ILE A 51 14.47 6.08 10.93
CA ILE A 51 14.15 4.63 10.95
C ILE A 51 15.29 3.79 11.55
N LEU A 52 16.55 4.27 11.47
CA LEU A 52 17.70 3.55 12.03
C LEU A 52 17.92 3.87 13.52
N VAL A 53 17.81 5.15 13.90
CA VAL A 53 18.22 5.60 15.25
C VAL A 53 17.06 6.04 16.14
N GLN A 54 15.84 6.20 15.60
CA GLN A 54 14.64 6.66 16.31
C GLN A 54 13.39 5.89 15.85
N ARG A 55 13.44 4.56 15.96
CA ARG A 55 12.38 3.64 15.50
C ARG A 55 11.03 3.93 16.15
N ASP A 56 11.02 4.25 17.44
CA ASP A 56 9.78 4.50 18.18
C ASP A 56 9.10 5.79 17.73
N PHE A 57 9.89 6.83 17.41
CA PHE A 57 9.36 8.05 16.79
C PHE A 57 8.73 7.71 15.44
N THR A 58 9.45 7.00 14.58
CA THR A 58 8.97 6.64 13.24
C THR A 58 7.65 5.86 13.31
N ARG A 59 7.58 4.84 14.15
CA ARG A 59 6.39 4.01 14.34
C ARG A 59 5.22 4.78 14.93
N SER A 60 5.48 5.59 15.96
CA SER A 60 4.45 6.39 16.61
C SER A 60 3.90 7.47 15.68
N PHE A 61 4.76 8.09 14.87
CA PHE A 61 4.35 9.09 13.90
C PHE A 61 3.50 8.47 12.80
N ALA A 62 3.98 7.36 12.21
CA ALA A 62 3.27 6.61 11.18
C ALA A 62 1.86 6.18 11.64
N THR A 63 1.76 5.63 12.86
CA THR A 63 0.47 5.16 13.39
C THR A 63 -0.43 6.31 13.83
N ARG A 64 0.02 7.18 14.75
CA ARG A 64 -0.83 8.20 15.38
C ARG A 64 -1.14 9.39 14.49
N ARG A 65 -0.17 9.88 13.72
CA ARG A 65 -0.32 11.10 12.92
C ARG A 65 -0.85 10.84 11.51
N LYS A 66 -0.58 9.65 10.95
CA LYS A 66 -1.05 9.25 9.61
C LYS A 66 -2.19 8.25 9.69
N ILE A 67 -1.93 7.00 10.07
CA ILE A 67 -2.92 5.90 9.96
C ILE A 67 -4.22 6.18 10.74
N GLN A 68 -4.13 6.58 12.01
CA GLN A 68 -5.33 6.84 12.83
C GLN A 68 -6.16 8.00 12.25
N VAL A 69 -5.50 9.07 11.80
CA VAL A 69 -6.18 10.22 11.19
C VAL A 69 -6.86 9.82 9.88
N MET A 70 -6.14 9.10 9.00
CA MET A 70 -6.73 8.57 7.76
C MET A 70 -7.97 7.72 8.06
N LYS A 71 -7.87 6.82 9.04
CA LYS A 71 -8.98 5.94 9.42
C LYS A 71 -10.18 6.73 9.98
N GLN A 72 -9.93 7.73 10.81
CA GLN A 72 -10.99 8.53 11.45
C GLN A 72 -11.68 9.50 10.49
N GLU A 73 -10.92 10.15 9.61
CA GLU A 73 -11.45 11.21 8.75
C GLU A 73 -11.93 10.71 7.38
N ALA A 74 -11.27 9.68 6.83
CA ALA A 74 -11.55 9.15 5.50
C ALA A 74 -12.01 7.69 5.50
N ASN A 75 -11.65 6.91 6.53
CA ASN A 75 -11.88 5.46 6.64
C ASN A 75 -11.64 4.70 5.32
N PRO A 76 -10.43 4.75 4.74
CA PRO A 76 -10.18 4.24 3.40
C PRO A 76 -10.11 2.72 3.36
N ASP A 77 -10.51 2.13 2.23
CA ASP A 77 -10.28 0.70 1.96
C ASP A 77 -8.79 0.38 1.79
N VAL A 78 -8.00 1.36 1.32
CA VAL A 78 -6.55 1.26 1.11
C VAL A 78 -5.89 2.63 1.10
N VAL A 79 -4.68 2.72 1.61
CA VAL A 79 -3.78 3.87 1.48
C VAL A 79 -2.77 3.59 0.37
N ILE A 80 -2.73 4.48 -0.62
CA ILE A 80 -1.80 4.39 -1.73
C ILE A 80 -0.60 5.31 -1.51
N THR A 81 0.59 4.81 -1.77
CA THR A 81 1.84 5.58 -1.68
C THR A 81 2.73 5.33 -2.90
N HIS A 82 3.55 6.29 -3.30
CA HIS A 82 4.46 6.13 -4.44
C HIS A 82 5.88 5.68 -4.03
N ASP A 83 6.24 5.88 -2.76
CA ASP A 83 7.58 5.65 -2.24
C ASP A 83 7.62 4.36 -1.40
N THR A 84 8.58 3.50 -1.68
CA THR A 84 8.73 2.19 -1.01
C THR A 84 8.97 2.33 0.49
N GLY A 85 9.61 3.41 0.92
CA GLY A 85 9.80 3.76 2.33
C GLY A 85 8.48 4.09 3.02
N CYS A 86 7.57 4.79 2.33
CA CYS A 86 6.22 5.05 2.79
C CYS A 86 5.40 3.76 2.94
N VAL A 87 5.37 2.89 1.91
CA VAL A 87 4.68 1.58 1.98
C VAL A 87 5.16 0.81 3.21
N THR A 88 6.47 0.61 3.30
CA THR A 88 7.08 -0.20 4.38
C THR A 88 6.77 0.40 5.75
N THR A 89 6.93 1.71 5.91
CA THR A 89 6.78 2.37 7.20
C THR A 89 5.33 2.36 7.67
N LEU A 90 4.39 2.71 6.79
CA LEU A 90 2.98 2.79 7.14
C LEU A 90 2.36 1.39 7.32
N ASP A 91 2.76 0.38 6.54
CA ASP A 91 2.30 -1.00 6.72
C ASP A 91 2.89 -1.63 8.00
N LYS A 92 4.23 -1.68 8.12
CA LYS A 92 4.90 -2.40 9.21
C LYS A 92 4.75 -1.77 10.58
N SER A 93 4.58 -0.44 10.65
CA SER A 93 4.43 0.22 11.94
C SER A 93 3.08 -0.08 12.61
N GLN A 94 2.07 -0.48 11.84
CA GLN A 94 0.73 -0.76 12.38
C GLN A 94 0.71 -1.97 13.33
N PHE A 95 1.61 -2.95 13.15
CA PHE A 95 1.71 -4.09 14.09
C PHE A 95 1.94 -3.62 15.54
N VAL A 96 2.86 -2.67 15.75
CA VAL A 96 3.13 -2.11 17.08
C VAL A 96 1.93 -1.28 17.55
N GLY A 97 1.31 -0.52 16.66
CA GLY A 97 0.08 0.22 16.98
C GLY A 97 -1.04 -0.69 17.48
N ALA A 98 -1.29 -1.80 16.79
CA ALA A 98 -2.29 -2.78 17.17
C ALA A 98 -1.96 -3.44 18.52
N ALA A 99 -0.70 -3.78 18.77
CA ALA A 99 -0.25 -4.32 20.05
C ALA A 99 -0.48 -3.35 21.24
N HIS A 100 -0.53 -2.05 20.97
CA HIS A 100 -0.85 -1.00 21.95
C HIS A 100 -2.32 -0.58 21.94
N GLY A 101 -3.21 -1.29 21.24
CA GLY A 101 -4.63 -0.98 21.17
C GLY A 101 -4.97 0.31 20.42
N LEU A 102 -4.08 0.78 19.54
CA LEU A 102 -4.37 1.91 18.67
C LEU A 102 -5.36 1.50 17.57
N ASP A 103 -6.18 2.46 17.14
CA ASP A 103 -7.14 2.27 16.05
C ASP A 103 -6.46 2.27 14.67
N VAL A 104 -5.82 1.15 14.34
CA VAL A 104 -5.07 0.93 13.09
C VAL A 104 -5.71 -0.21 12.28
N GLY A 105 -4.99 -0.75 11.30
CA GLY A 105 -5.47 -1.85 10.43
C GLY A 105 -5.92 -1.38 9.06
N VAL A 106 -5.37 -0.26 8.57
CA VAL A 106 -5.65 0.27 7.23
C VAL A 106 -4.64 -0.33 6.26
N PRO A 107 -5.07 -0.99 5.18
CA PRO A 107 -4.18 -1.53 4.15
C PRO A 107 -3.33 -0.45 3.51
N VAL A 108 -2.06 -0.74 3.21
CA VAL A 108 -1.16 0.21 2.54
C VAL A 108 -0.52 -0.47 1.35
N MET A 109 -0.52 0.17 0.18
CA MET A 109 0.01 -0.40 -1.06
C MET A 109 0.79 0.65 -1.85
N SER A 110 1.69 0.20 -2.74
CA SER A 110 2.21 1.12 -3.75
C SER A 110 1.16 1.40 -4.82
N ASP A 111 1.24 2.57 -5.44
CA ASP A 111 0.50 2.91 -6.65
C ASP A 111 0.72 1.88 -7.77
N ALA A 112 1.95 1.39 -7.94
CA ALA A 112 2.28 0.33 -8.89
C ALA A 112 1.57 -1.01 -8.56
N GLN A 113 1.51 -1.42 -7.29
CA GLN A 113 0.78 -2.62 -6.88
C GLN A 113 -0.72 -2.46 -7.15
N PHE A 114 -1.29 -1.32 -6.82
CA PHE A 114 -2.70 -1.05 -7.05
C PHE A 114 -3.04 -1.03 -8.55
N ALA A 115 -2.21 -0.39 -9.38
CA ALA A 115 -2.36 -0.39 -10.82
C ALA A 115 -2.24 -1.80 -11.41
N ALA A 116 -1.27 -2.60 -10.98
CA ALA A 116 -1.10 -3.97 -11.44
C ALA A 116 -2.36 -4.82 -11.12
N LEU A 117 -2.90 -4.73 -9.90
CA LEU A 117 -4.13 -5.43 -9.53
C LEU A 117 -5.33 -4.97 -10.37
N ALA A 118 -5.49 -3.66 -10.58
CA ALA A 118 -6.55 -3.12 -11.42
C ALA A 118 -6.44 -3.56 -12.89
N MET A 119 -5.24 -3.90 -13.34
CA MET A 119 -4.97 -4.47 -14.67
C MET A 119 -5.04 -6.01 -14.72
N GLY A 120 -5.43 -6.67 -13.62
CA GLY A 120 -5.60 -8.13 -13.56
C GLY A 120 -4.36 -8.92 -13.17
N ALA A 121 -3.31 -8.28 -12.66
CA ALA A 121 -2.12 -8.98 -12.21
C ALA A 121 -2.41 -9.88 -11.00
N HIS A 122 -1.78 -11.06 -10.98
CA HIS A 122 -1.95 -12.01 -9.89
C HIS A 122 -1.46 -11.42 -8.53
N PRO A 123 -2.28 -11.48 -7.46
CA PRO A 123 -1.99 -10.78 -6.20
C PRO A 123 -0.73 -11.30 -5.48
N TYR A 124 -0.41 -12.59 -5.60
CA TYR A 124 0.73 -13.19 -4.89
C TYR A 124 1.98 -13.38 -5.76
N ARG A 125 1.84 -13.85 -7.00
CA ARG A 125 2.96 -14.00 -7.96
C ARG A 125 3.57 -12.65 -8.35
N VAL A 126 2.74 -11.63 -8.63
CA VAL A 126 3.21 -10.32 -9.12
C VAL A 126 3.25 -9.27 -8.02
N CYS A 127 2.11 -9.04 -7.37
CA CYS A 127 2.00 -7.95 -6.40
C CYS A 127 2.61 -8.30 -5.03
N GLN A 128 2.90 -9.59 -4.81
CA GLN A 128 3.51 -10.17 -3.62
C GLN A 128 2.83 -9.71 -2.31
N LEU A 129 1.49 -9.67 -2.31
CA LEU A 129 0.73 -9.10 -1.19
C LEU A 129 0.91 -9.84 0.14
N HIS A 130 1.34 -11.11 0.10
CA HIS A 130 1.64 -11.90 1.29
C HIS A 130 2.77 -11.33 2.18
N TRP A 131 3.57 -10.39 1.66
CA TRP A 131 4.54 -9.67 2.47
C TRP A 131 3.95 -8.51 3.26
N HIS A 132 2.75 -8.04 2.96
CA HIS A 132 2.10 -6.95 3.71
C HIS A 132 1.60 -7.44 5.07
N SER A 133 1.58 -6.54 6.06
CA SER A 133 1.24 -6.87 7.45
C SER A 133 -0.20 -6.53 7.82
N THR A 134 -0.85 -5.69 7.02
CA THR A 134 -2.24 -5.25 7.22
C THR A 134 -3.23 -6.10 6.43
N GLU A 135 -4.50 -6.09 6.86
CA GLU A 135 -5.55 -6.92 6.27
C GLU A 135 -6.07 -6.35 4.94
N TYR A 136 -5.47 -6.74 3.83
CA TYR A 136 -5.80 -6.24 2.48
C TYR A 136 -6.85 -7.09 1.74
N ARG A 137 -7.24 -8.27 2.23
CA ARG A 137 -8.14 -9.18 1.48
C ARG A 137 -9.53 -8.57 1.20
N PRO A 138 -10.15 -7.80 2.12
CA PRO A 138 -11.41 -7.12 1.83
C PRO A 138 -11.33 -6.17 0.62
N LEU A 139 -10.16 -5.55 0.38
CA LEU A 139 -9.95 -4.74 -0.83
C LEU A 139 -9.99 -5.62 -2.08
N LEU A 140 -9.31 -6.77 -2.08
CA LEU A 140 -9.29 -7.69 -3.23
C LEU A 140 -10.70 -8.17 -3.57
N GLU A 141 -11.49 -8.54 -2.56
CA GLU A 141 -12.89 -8.92 -2.73
C GLU A 141 -13.71 -7.77 -3.34
N LYS A 142 -13.51 -6.54 -2.87
CA LYS A 142 -14.14 -5.33 -3.41
C LYS A 142 -13.74 -5.04 -4.86
N MET A 143 -12.52 -5.40 -5.25
CA MET A 143 -12.02 -5.34 -6.62
C MET A 143 -12.51 -6.50 -7.50
N GLY A 144 -13.23 -7.48 -6.94
CA GLY A 144 -13.70 -8.67 -7.65
C GLY A 144 -12.62 -9.73 -7.86
N ILE A 145 -11.54 -9.70 -7.07
CA ILE A 145 -10.42 -10.64 -7.16
C ILE A 145 -10.66 -11.79 -6.18
N ASP A 146 -10.70 -13.02 -6.70
CA ASP A 146 -10.74 -14.25 -5.89
C ASP A 146 -9.36 -14.55 -5.30
N HIS A 147 -9.09 -13.94 -4.13
CA HIS A 147 -7.80 -14.06 -3.46
C HIS A 147 -7.58 -15.46 -2.87
N GLU A 148 -8.63 -16.19 -2.51
CA GLU A 148 -8.50 -17.55 -1.97
C GLU A 148 -8.02 -18.52 -3.05
N LYS A 149 -8.62 -18.43 -4.25
CA LYS A 149 -8.16 -19.22 -5.41
C LYS A 149 -6.72 -18.86 -5.78
N ALA A 150 -6.42 -17.56 -5.92
CA ALA A 150 -5.06 -17.12 -6.25
C ALA A 150 -4.03 -17.54 -5.19
N TRP A 151 -4.43 -17.64 -3.92
CA TRP A 151 -3.56 -18.13 -2.85
C TRP A 151 -3.30 -19.62 -2.98
N ALA A 152 -4.32 -20.42 -3.32
CA ALA A 152 -4.17 -21.85 -3.55
C ALA A 152 -3.21 -22.13 -4.73
N GLU A 153 -3.36 -21.39 -5.83
CA GLU A 153 -2.45 -21.45 -7.00
C GLU A 153 -1.00 -21.14 -6.58
N PHE A 154 -0.80 -20.05 -5.83
CA PHE A 154 0.52 -19.70 -5.31
C PHE A 154 1.10 -20.75 -4.35
N GLN A 155 0.28 -21.43 -3.57
CA GLN A 155 0.75 -22.51 -2.70
C GLN A 155 1.24 -23.74 -3.48
N GLU A 156 0.67 -24.04 -4.64
CA GLU A 156 1.21 -25.08 -5.53
C GLU A 156 2.57 -24.68 -6.10
N ASP A 157 2.73 -23.42 -6.49
CA ASP A 157 4.03 -22.88 -6.93
C ASP A 157 5.11 -23.07 -5.85
N LEU A 158 4.77 -22.77 -4.58
CA LEU A 158 5.68 -22.96 -3.45
C LEU A 158 6.04 -24.43 -3.21
N LYS A 159 5.14 -25.38 -3.50
CA LYS A 159 5.44 -26.82 -3.42
C LYS A 159 6.41 -27.25 -4.53
N ASP A 160 6.21 -26.75 -5.73
CA ASP A 160 7.12 -26.99 -6.86
C ASP A 160 8.53 -26.47 -6.54
N LEU A 161 8.65 -25.27 -5.98
CA LEU A 161 9.92 -24.71 -5.52
C LEU A 161 10.56 -25.55 -4.42
N LYS A 162 9.77 -25.91 -3.39
CA LYS A 162 10.28 -26.69 -2.25
C LYS A 162 10.73 -28.11 -2.65
N SER A 163 10.07 -28.71 -3.64
CA SER A 163 10.44 -30.04 -4.16
C SER A 163 11.67 -30.01 -5.07
N GLY A 164 12.14 -28.83 -5.49
CA GLY A 164 13.23 -28.68 -6.44
C GLY A 164 12.80 -28.90 -7.89
N LYS A 165 11.49 -29.02 -8.18
CA LYS A 165 10.96 -29.07 -9.55
C LYS A 165 11.22 -27.75 -10.30
N LYS A 166 11.24 -26.63 -9.57
CA LYS A 166 11.67 -25.31 -10.05
C LYS A 166 12.62 -24.68 -9.03
N GLU A 167 13.57 -23.87 -9.50
CA GLU A 167 14.50 -23.14 -8.63
C GLU A 167 13.93 -21.77 -8.21
N TYR A 168 13.22 -21.09 -9.11
CA TYR A 168 12.56 -19.81 -8.90
C TYR A 168 11.35 -19.68 -9.83
N LEU A 169 10.46 -18.73 -9.54
CA LEU A 169 9.35 -18.35 -10.42
C LEU A 169 9.83 -17.33 -11.46
N THR A 170 9.27 -17.43 -12.65
CA THR A 170 9.54 -16.57 -13.81
C THR A 170 8.26 -15.92 -14.29
N TRP A 171 8.37 -15.07 -15.32
CA TRP A 171 7.21 -14.40 -15.89
C TRP A 171 6.25 -15.37 -16.61
N GLU A 172 6.75 -16.51 -17.10
CA GLU A 172 5.94 -17.57 -17.71
C GLU A 172 4.98 -18.23 -16.71
N ASP A 173 5.29 -18.16 -15.41
CA ASP A 173 4.48 -18.78 -14.35
C ASP A 173 3.28 -17.92 -13.93
N VAL A 174 3.21 -16.67 -14.39
CA VAL A 174 2.16 -15.75 -13.93
C VAL A 174 0.84 -15.96 -14.67
N ASP A 175 0.91 -16.25 -15.96
CA ASP A 175 -0.26 -16.47 -16.82
C ASP A 175 -0.66 -17.96 -16.94
N ALA A 176 0.05 -18.85 -16.23
CA ALA A 176 -0.16 -20.31 -16.23
C ALA A 176 -1.17 -20.76 -15.18
#